data_AF-A0A0M0GNN2-F1
#
_entry.id   AF-A0A0M0GNN2-F1
#
_cell.length_a   1.000
_cell.length_b   1.000
_cell.length_c   1.000
_cell.angle_alpha   90.00
_cell.angle_beta   90.00
_cell.angle_gamma   90.00
#
_symmetry.space_group_name_H-M   'P 1'
#
loop_
_entity.id
_entity.type
_entity.pdbx_description
1 polymer ?
#
loop_
_entity_poly.entity_id
_entity_poly.type
_entity_poly.pdbx_seq_one_letter_code
_entity_poly.pdbx_strand_id
1 'polypeptide(L)'
;MFRRNDGFSFPEMLVAFSCLLLITGIFLPLLMNQAVLLREKQSEVEALKWMEEGVERAMVTKKYERSSKSYGGVDYTRYWEGGASSICVEMQRGGDVKKVCSSVE
;
A
#
# COMPACT_ATOMS: atom_id res chain seq x y z
N MET A 1 39.54 16.90 -40.17
CA MET A 1 38.26 16.37 -39.65
C MET A 1 38.58 15.22 -38.72
N PHE A 2 38.76 15.46 -37.41
CA PHE A 2 38.85 14.40 -36.40
C PHE A 2 38.21 14.93 -35.13
N ARG A 3 36.97 14.50 -34.89
CA ARG A 3 36.28 14.63 -33.60
C ARG A 3 37.15 13.94 -32.55
N ARG A 4 37.75 14.69 -31.63
CA ARG A 4 38.23 14.15 -30.36
C ARG A 4 37.00 13.64 -29.60
N ASN A 5 36.68 12.37 -29.75
CA ASN A 5 35.97 11.65 -28.70
C ASN A 5 37.01 11.42 -27.61
N ASP A 6 37.20 12.41 -26.74
CA ASP A 6 37.84 12.17 -25.44
C ASP A 6 36.84 11.33 -24.64
N GLY A 7 36.90 10.01 -24.90
CA GLY A 7 36.10 9.02 -24.17
C GLY A 7 36.50 9.01 -22.71
N PHE A 8 35.54 8.66 -21.84
CA PHE A 8 35.73 8.60 -20.40
C PHE A 8 36.89 7.65 -20.03
N SER A 9 37.86 8.14 -19.28
CA SER A 9 39.03 7.35 -18.90
C SER A 9 38.61 6.27 -17.89
N PHE A 10 39.21 5.06 -17.95
CA PHE A 10 38.94 3.98 -16.98
C PHE A 10 39.00 4.41 -15.49
N PRO A 11 39.97 5.25 -15.04
CA PRO A 11 39.97 5.76 -13.66
C PRO A 11 38.83 6.74 -13.37
N GLU A 12 38.45 7.59 -14.32
CA GLU A 12 37.30 8.50 -14.16
C GLU A 12 36.01 7.70 -14.01
N MET A 13 35.87 6.60 -14.76
CA MET A 13 34.73 5.68 -14.67
C MET A 13 34.63 5.03 -13.28
N LEU A 14 35.75 4.63 -12.68
CA LEU A 14 35.78 4.05 -11.33
C LEU A 14 35.35 5.05 -10.25
N VAL A 15 35.78 6.31 -10.38
CA VAL A 15 35.37 7.39 -9.45
C VAL A 15 33.90 7.72 -9.62
N ALA A 16 33.40 7.80 -10.86
CA ALA A 16 31.97 8.01 -11.10
C ALA A 16 31.12 6.86 -10.54
N PHE A 17 31.57 5.61 -10.71
CA PHE A 17 30.88 4.43 -10.18
C PHE A 17 30.87 4.39 -8.65
N SER A 18 31.97 4.76 -7.99
CA SER A 18 32.01 4.82 -6.52
C SER A 18 31.09 5.91 -5.96
N CYS A 19 31.00 7.07 -6.60
CA CYS A 19 30.03 8.09 -6.26
C CYS A 19 28.58 7.58 -6.43
N LEU A 20 28.28 6.87 -7.52
CA LEU A 20 26.96 6.27 -7.72
C LEU A 20 26.63 5.22 -6.66
N LEU A 21 27.59 4.37 -6.26
CA LEU A 21 27.38 3.40 -5.19
C LEU A 21 27.10 4.07 -3.83
N LEU A 22 27.78 5.17 -3.52
CA LEU A 22 27.51 5.94 -2.30
C LEU A 22 26.11 6.56 -2.32
N ILE A 23 25.71 7.16 -3.43
CA ILE A 23 24.38 7.74 -3.60
C ILE A 23 23.33 6.63 -3.47
N THR A 24 23.46 5.55 -4.23
CA THR A 24 22.50 4.44 -4.19
C THR A 24 22.43 3.80 -2.80
N GLY A 25 23.54 3.65 -2.09
CA GLY A 25 23.57 3.13 -0.72
C GLY A 25 22.78 3.97 0.29
N ILE A 26 22.72 5.28 0.10
CA ILE A 26 21.92 6.20 0.94
C ILE A 26 20.45 6.20 0.52
N PHE A 27 20.18 6.22 -0.80
CA PHE A 27 18.83 6.35 -1.33
C PHE A 27 18.02 5.04 -1.29
N LEU A 28 18.66 3.86 -1.43
CA LEU A 28 17.96 2.57 -1.36
C LEU A 28 17.16 2.37 -0.06
N PRO A 29 17.74 2.54 1.14
CA PRO A 29 17.00 2.31 2.38
C PRO A 29 15.85 3.30 2.54
N LEU A 30 16.03 4.55 2.08
CA LEU A 30 14.98 5.55 2.07
C LEU A 30 13.80 5.11 1.18
N LEU A 31 14.09 4.65 -0.03
CA LEU A 31 13.08 4.15 -0.97
C LEU A 31 12.36 2.90 -0.44
N MET A 32 13.09 1.98 0.20
CA MET A 32 12.50 0.81 0.84
C MET A 32 11.52 1.20 1.94
N ASN A 33 11.89 2.14 2.80
CA ASN A 33 11.01 2.61 3.87
C ASN A 33 9.74 3.28 3.31
N GLN A 34 9.88 4.12 2.29
CA GLN A 34 8.73 4.74 1.60
C GLN A 34 7.83 3.68 0.94
N ALA A 35 8.40 2.64 0.34
CA ALA A 35 7.62 1.56 -0.26
C ALA A 35 6.81 0.77 0.78
N VAL A 36 7.34 0.58 1.99
CA VAL A 36 6.60 -0.05 3.09
C VAL A 36 5.41 0.82 3.52
N LEU A 37 5.64 2.12 3.74
CA LEU A 37 4.59 3.07 4.10
C LEU A 37 3.50 3.15 3.02
N LEU A 38 3.89 3.15 1.75
CA LEU A 38 2.94 3.13 0.63
C LEU A 38 2.07 1.88 0.62
N ARG A 39 2.65 0.70 0.89
CA ARG A 39 1.88 -0.55 0.98
C ARG A 39 0.88 -0.52 2.13
N GLU A 40 1.27 0.02 3.29
CA GLU A 40 0.37 0.15 4.43
C GLU A 40 -0.80 1.10 4.11
N LYS A 41 -0.50 2.27 3.54
CA LYS A 41 -1.52 3.22 3.10
C LYS A 41 -2.43 2.66 2.02
N GLN A 42 -1.89 1.86 1.09
CA GLN A 42 -2.69 1.20 0.07
C GLN A 42 -3.70 0.23 0.68
N SER A 43 -3.30 -0.57 1.68
CA SER A 43 -4.23 -1.49 2.35
C SER A 43 -5.35 -0.77 3.12
N GLU A 44 -5.05 0.37 3.75
CA GLU A 44 -6.05 1.21 4.40
C GLU A 44 -7.08 1.77 3.38
N VAL A 45 -6.59 2.27 2.24
CA VAL A 45 -7.47 2.79 1.17
C VAL A 45 -8.33 1.68 0.56
N GLU A 46 -7.79 0.48 0.36
CA GLU A 46 -8.54 -0.67 -0.14
C GLU A 46 -9.63 -1.10 0.85
N ALA A 47 -9.34 -1.10 2.16
CA ALA A 47 -10.34 -1.38 3.18
C ALA A 47 -11.49 -0.36 3.17
N LEU A 48 -11.18 0.93 2.99
CA LEU A 48 -12.19 1.99 2.91
C LEU A 48 -13.05 1.88 1.65
N LYS A 49 -12.44 1.67 0.48
CA LYS A 49 -13.19 1.43 -0.77
C LYS A 49 -14.11 0.23 -0.64
N TRP A 50 -13.61 -0.84 -0.04
CA TRP A 50 -14.44 -2.01 0.20
C TRP A 50 -15.54 -1.72 1.22
N MET A 51 -15.29 -0.92 2.25
CA MET A 51 -16.34 -0.49 3.18
C MET A 51 -17.46 0.26 2.44
N GLU A 52 -17.10 1.24 1.61
CA GLU A 52 -18.01 2.05 0.79
C GLU A 52 -18.88 1.19 -0.14
N GLU A 53 -18.28 0.28 -0.91
CA GLU A 53 -19.02 -0.69 -1.75
C GLU A 53 -20.01 -1.54 -0.92
N GLY A 54 -19.67 -1.81 0.34
CA GLY A 54 -20.54 -2.52 1.26
C GLY A 54 -21.74 -1.73 1.73
N VAL A 55 -21.51 -0.47 2.06
CA VAL A 55 -22.58 0.47 2.43
C VAL A 55 -23.53 0.66 1.26
N GLU A 56 -23.01 0.93 0.06
CA GLU A 56 -23.84 1.11 -1.15
C GLU A 56 -24.72 -0.12 -1.42
N ARG A 57 -24.12 -1.32 -1.40
CA ARG A 57 -24.88 -2.56 -1.60
C ARG A 57 -25.92 -2.78 -0.52
N ALA A 58 -25.60 -2.50 0.74
CA ALA A 58 -26.54 -2.67 1.85
C ALA A 58 -27.68 -1.64 1.78
N MET A 59 -27.42 -0.39 1.38
CA MET A 59 -28.46 0.61 1.16
C MET A 59 -29.44 0.18 0.06
N VAL A 60 -28.94 -0.37 -1.04
CA VAL A 60 -29.79 -0.81 -2.16
C VAL A 60 -30.55 -2.11 -1.84
N THR A 61 -29.87 -3.10 -1.25
CA THR A 61 -30.45 -4.45 -1.05
C THR A 61 -31.12 -4.63 0.31
N LYS A 62 -30.91 -3.71 1.26
CA LYS A 62 -31.30 -3.82 2.68
C LYS A 62 -30.78 -5.09 3.37
N LYS A 63 -29.70 -5.69 2.86
CA LYS A 63 -29.05 -6.87 3.42
C LYS A 63 -27.73 -6.51 4.09
N TYR A 64 -27.61 -6.87 5.35
CA TYR A 64 -26.43 -6.64 6.18
C TYR A 64 -25.69 -7.96 6.41
N GLU A 65 -24.94 -8.39 5.39
CA GLU A 65 -24.22 -9.66 5.42
C GLU A 65 -22.73 -9.46 5.75
N ARG A 66 -22.17 -10.45 6.47
CA ARG A 66 -20.72 -10.55 6.69
C ARG A 66 -20.09 -11.09 5.41
N SER A 67 -19.05 -10.42 4.94
CA SER A 67 -18.31 -10.83 3.74
C SER A 67 -16.82 -10.81 4.03
N SER A 68 -16.07 -11.74 3.46
CA SER A 68 -14.62 -11.77 3.51
C SER A 68 -14.05 -11.73 2.09
N LYS A 69 -12.92 -11.05 1.94
CA LYS A 69 -12.18 -10.94 0.68
C LYS A 69 -10.69 -10.91 0.98
N SER A 70 -9.93 -11.73 0.27
CA SER A 70 -8.46 -11.68 0.34
C SER A 70 -7.93 -10.89 -0.85
N TYR A 71 -7.05 -9.92 -0.61
CA TYR A 71 -6.37 -9.18 -1.66
C TYR A 71 -4.99 -8.70 -1.21
N GLY A 72 -3.98 -8.81 -2.09
CA GLY A 72 -2.62 -8.34 -1.78
C GLY A 72 -1.95 -9.04 -0.59
N GLY A 73 -2.41 -10.23 -0.20
CA GLY A 73 -1.94 -10.94 1.00
C GLY A 73 -2.51 -10.39 2.33
N VAL A 74 -3.60 -9.63 2.26
CA VAL A 74 -4.37 -9.16 3.40
C VAL A 74 -5.78 -9.75 3.29
N ASP A 75 -6.26 -10.35 4.37
CA ASP A 75 -7.62 -10.84 4.48
C ASP A 75 -8.49 -9.75 5.09
N TYR A 76 -9.42 -9.23 4.30
CA TYR A 76 -10.39 -8.23 4.72
C TYR A 76 -11.68 -8.94 5.11
N THR A 77 -12.20 -8.68 6.30
CA THR A 77 -13.51 -9.17 6.76
C THR A 77 -14.40 -7.98 7.12
N ARG A 78 -15.50 -7.83 6.38
CA ARG A 78 -16.49 -6.79 6.60
C ARG A 78 -17.66 -7.35 7.40
N TYR A 79 -18.07 -6.64 8.43
CA TYR A 79 -19.23 -6.97 9.23
C TYR A 79 -19.94 -5.71 9.72
N TRP A 80 -21.18 -5.89 10.14
CA TRP A 80 -22.03 -4.83 10.66
C TRP A 80 -22.15 -4.98 12.17
N GLU A 81 -21.96 -3.89 12.90
CA GLU A 81 -22.21 -3.80 14.34
C GLU A 81 -23.48 -2.97 14.59
N GLY A 82 -24.14 -3.20 15.72
CA GLY A 82 -25.32 -2.42 16.12
C GLY A 82 -26.55 -2.56 15.21
N GLY A 83 -26.67 -3.65 14.44
CA GLY A 83 -27.86 -3.92 13.63
C GLY A 83 -28.03 -3.04 12.40
N ALA A 84 -26.91 -2.55 11.84
CA ALA A 84 -26.75 -1.67 10.65
C ALA A 84 -26.28 -0.24 10.95
N SER A 85 -26.12 0.14 12.22
CA SER A 85 -25.68 1.49 12.59
C SER A 85 -24.19 1.74 12.36
N SER A 86 -23.36 0.69 12.34
CA SER A 86 -21.94 0.80 12.02
C SER A 86 -21.45 -0.33 11.14
N ILE A 87 -20.56 0.02 10.22
CA ILE A 87 -19.84 -0.92 9.36
C ILE A 87 -18.38 -0.97 9.80
N CYS A 88 -17.86 -2.18 9.95
CA CYS A 88 -16.47 -2.41 10.31
C CYS A 88 -15.80 -3.31 9.29
N VAL A 89 -14.53 -3.02 9.01
CA VAL A 89 -13.64 -3.85 8.22
C VAL A 89 -12.44 -4.21 9.09
N GLU A 90 -12.24 -5.51 9.25
CA GLU A 90 -11.08 -6.10 9.90
C GLU A 90 -10.08 -6.54 8.83
N MET A 91 -8.85 -6.07 8.95
CA MET A 91 -7.73 -6.37 8.09
C MET A 91 -6.79 -7.29 8.83
N GLN A 92 -6.64 -8.51 8.35
CA GLN A 92 -5.70 -9.48 8.90
C GLN A 92 -4.53 -9.66 7.94
N ARG A 93 -3.31 -9.37 8.42
CA ARG A 93 -2.08 -9.55 7.66
C ARG A 93 -1.10 -10.36 8.49
N GLY A 94 -1.13 -11.68 8.33
CA GLY A 94 -0.38 -12.57 9.21
C GLY A 94 -0.91 -12.51 10.64
N GLY A 95 -0.07 -12.07 11.59
CA GLY A 95 -0.42 -11.93 13.00
C GLY A 95 -1.02 -10.57 13.40
N ASP A 96 -0.91 -9.54 12.56
CA ASP A 96 -1.44 -8.21 12.84
C ASP A 96 -2.88 -8.08 12.39
N VAL A 97 -3.74 -7.69 13.33
CA VAL A 97 -5.17 -7.44 13.10
C VAL A 97 -5.43 -5.95 13.32
N LYS A 98 -5.89 -5.26 12.27
CA LYS A 98 -6.34 -3.88 12.33
C LYS A 98 -7.83 -3.80 12.03
N LYS A 99 -8.58 -3.04 12.84
CA LYS A 99 -10.02 -2.82 12.67
C LYS A 99 -10.28 -1.36 12.36
N VAL A 100 -11.05 -1.09 11.31
CA VAL A 100 -11.53 0.26 10.96
C VAL A 100 -13.05 0.21 10.93
N CYS A 101 -13.68 1.13 11.65
CA CYS A 101 -15.14 1.23 11.70
C CYS A 101 -15.60 2.63 11.32
N SER A 102 -16.78 2.69 10.73
CA SER A 102 -17.48 3.94 10.43
C SER A 102 -18.95 3.80 10.86
N SER A 103 -19.49 4.85 11.47
CA SER A 103 -20.91 4.96 11.76
C SER A 103 -21.66 5.34 10.48
N VAL A 104 -22.76 4.66 10.22
CA VAL A 104 -23.68 4.99 9.14
C VAL A 104 -24.84 5.75 9.79
N GLU A 105 -24.72 7.08 9.85
CA GLU A 105 -25.83 8.00 10.20
C GLU A 105 -26.68 8.33 8.98
#